data_AF-A0A6B8MDA0-F1
#
_entry.id   AF-A0A6B8MDA0-F1
#
_cell.length_a   1.000
_cell.length_b   1.000
_cell.length_c   1.000
_cell.angle_alpha   90.00
_cell.angle_beta   90.00
_cell.angle_gamma   90.00
#
_symmetry.space_group_name_H-M   'P 1'
#
loop_
_entity.id
_entity.type
_entity.pdbx_description
1 polymer ?
#
loop_
_entity_poly.entity_id
_entity_poly.type
_entity_poly.pdbx_seq_one_letter_code
_entity_poly.pdbx_strand_id
1 'polypeptide(L)' 'MSVKTASSAAAKDLQPHAATRRPDEDTAAMASYIADMASELSHLAGRAEMPMVAYFLSLARVEAEMRSRELGGAHIPREK' A
#
# COMPACT_ATOMS: atom_id res chain seq x y z
N MET A 1 -56.50 -17.37 14.34
CA MET A 1 -55.52 -16.52 13.64
C MET A 1 -54.24 -16.51 14.45
N SER A 2 -53.26 -17.35 14.06
CA SER A 2 -51.99 -17.53 14.78
C SER A 2 -50.87 -16.81 14.02
N VAL A 3 -50.24 -15.81 14.63
CA VAL A 3 -49.00 -15.23 14.11
C VAL A 3 -47.83 -15.93 14.79
N LYS A 4 -47.10 -16.73 14.01
CA LYS A 4 -45.87 -17.44 14.41
C LYS A 4 -44.75 -16.44 14.67
N THR A 5 -44.13 -16.54 15.83
CA THR A 5 -42.77 -16.09 16.12
C THR A 5 -41.72 -17.07 15.56
N ALA A 6 -40.63 -16.52 15.01
CA ALA A 6 -39.34 -17.10 14.57
C ALA A 6 -39.04 -16.56 13.16
N SER A 7 -37.84 -16.16 12.75
CA SER A 7 -36.50 -16.35 13.29
C SER A 7 -35.59 -15.30 12.63
N SER A 8 -34.65 -14.80 13.41
CA SER A 8 -33.38 -14.22 12.95
C SER A 8 -32.82 -14.95 11.73
N ALA A 9 -32.67 -14.28 10.58
CA ALA A 9 -31.97 -14.83 9.41
C ALA A 9 -31.57 -13.81 8.33
N ALA A 10 -31.26 -12.54 8.64
CA ALA A 10 -30.79 -11.61 7.60
C ALA A 10 -29.76 -10.56 8.09
N ALA A 11 -28.92 -10.93 9.06
CA ALA A 11 -27.79 -10.12 9.49
C ALA A 11 -26.46 -10.87 9.26
N LYS A 12 -26.30 -11.48 8.08
CA LYS A 12 -25.09 -12.27 7.75
C LYS A 12 -24.28 -11.75 6.56
N ASP A 13 -24.61 -10.58 6.00
CA ASP A 13 -23.94 -10.03 4.81
C ASP A 13 -23.19 -8.71 5.03
N LEU A 14 -22.73 -8.44 6.25
CA LEU A 14 -21.68 -7.44 6.49
C LEU A 14 -20.53 -8.07 7.29
N GLN A 15 -19.85 -9.03 6.67
CA GLN A 15 -18.46 -9.31 7.06
C GLN A 15 -17.56 -8.58 6.07
N PRO A 16 -16.81 -7.55 6.49
CA PRO A 16 -15.68 -7.12 5.70
C PRO A 16 -14.69 -8.29 5.72
N HIS A 17 -14.48 -8.92 4.56
CA HIS A 17 -13.33 -9.78 4.34
C HIS A 17 -12.07 -8.88 4.35
N ALA A 18 -11.69 -8.40 5.53
CA ALA A 18 -10.32 -8.07 5.82
C ALA A 18 -9.56 -9.40 5.82
N ALA A 19 -9.29 -9.92 4.62
CA ALA A 19 -8.20 -10.86 4.45
C ALA A 19 -7.01 -10.22 5.17
N THR A 20 -6.51 -10.89 6.21
CA THR A 20 -5.36 -10.43 6.98
C THR A 20 -4.18 -10.35 6.00
N ARG A 21 -3.96 -9.16 5.41
CA ARG A 21 -2.79 -8.91 4.59
C ARG A 21 -1.57 -9.18 5.44
N ARG A 22 -0.58 -9.81 4.83
CA ARG A 22 0.68 -10.04 5.54
C ARG A 22 1.31 -8.67 5.82
N PRO A 23 1.90 -8.45 6.99
CA PRO A 23 2.55 -7.17 7.32
C PRO A 23 3.55 -6.69 6.23
N ASP A 24 4.20 -7.64 5.57
CA ASP A 24 5.12 -7.36 4.46
C ASP A 24 4.40 -6.85 3.20
N GLU A 25 3.18 -7.34 2.92
CA GLU A 25 2.36 -6.86 1.80
C GLU A 25 1.85 -5.44 2.06
N ASP A 26 1.44 -5.12 3.28
CA ASP A 26 1.05 -3.76 3.66
C ASP A 26 2.24 -2.80 3.61
N THR A 27 3.42 -3.25 4.03
CA THR A 27 4.65 -2.46 3.95
C THR A 27 5.09 -2.26 2.49
N ALA A 28 4.96 -3.27 1.63
CA ALA A 28 5.24 -3.17 0.20
C ALA A 28 4.29 -2.19 -0.51
N ALA A 29 2.99 -2.23 -0.16
CA ALA A 29 1.99 -1.31 -0.67
C ALA A 29 2.26 0.12 -0.21
N MET A 30 2.64 0.32 1.05
CA MET A 30 3.04 1.63 1.57
C MET A 30 4.28 2.18 0.87
N ALA A 31 5.29 1.33 0.63
CA ALA A 31 6.47 1.73 -0.12
C ALA A 31 6.14 2.12 -1.58
N SER A 32 5.24 1.38 -2.23
CA SER A 32 4.74 1.75 -3.57
C SER A 32 4.05 3.12 -3.54
N TYR A 33 3.17 3.36 -2.56
CA TYR A 33 2.49 4.63 -2.40
C TYR A 33 3.47 5.80 -2.18
N ILE A 34 4.51 5.61 -1.37
CA ILE A 34 5.56 6.61 -1.17
C ILE A 34 6.27 6.94 -2.48
N ALA A 35 6.55 5.93 -3.32
CA ALA A 35 7.18 6.13 -4.62
C ALA A 35 6.32 7.02 -5.54
N ASP A 36 5.03 6.74 -5.63
CA ASP A 36 4.09 7.51 -6.44
C ASP A 36 4.03 8.98 -5.96
N MET A 37 3.84 9.19 -4.65
CA MET A 37 3.79 10.54 -4.07
C MET A 37 5.10 11.31 -4.25
N ALA A 38 6.24 10.64 -4.07
CA ALA A 38 7.55 11.26 -4.25
C ALA A 38 7.78 11.68 -5.71
N SER A 39 7.25 10.92 -6.68
CA SER A 39 7.29 11.30 -8.10
C SER A 39 6.52 12.59 -8.37
N GLU A 40 5.26 12.67 -7.91
CA GLU A 40 4.42 13.86 -8.11
C GLU A 40 5.02 15.10 -7.45
N LEU A 41 5.50 14.95 -6.20
CA LEU A 41 6.14 16.04 -5.47
C LEU A 41 7.45 16.48 -6.13
N SER A 42 8.24 15.55 -6.69
CA SER A 42 9.48 15.89 -7.41
C SER A 42 9.17 16.78 -8.63
N HIS A 43 8.12 16.45 -9.39
CA HIS A 43 7.66 17.28 -10.49
C HIS A 43 7.21 18.67 -10.03
N LEU A 44 6.46 18.74 -8.93
CA LEU A 44 6.01 20.02 -8.37
C LEU A 44 7.20 20.88 -7.90
N ALA A 45 8.15 20.28 -7.19
CA ALA A 45 9.37 20.95 -6.73
C ALA A 45 10.25 21.42 -7.90
N GLY A 46 10.34 20.63 -8.97
CA GLY A 46 11.04 21.02 -10.19
C GLY A 46 10.41 22.25 -10.86
N ARG A 47 9.07 22.30 -10.94
CA ARG A 47 8.33 23.46 -11.44
C ARG A 47 8.44 24.71 -10.55
N ALA A 48 8.64 24.51 -9.25
CA ALA A 48 8.83 25.58 -8.28
C ALA A 48 10.29 26.05 -8.17
N GLU A 49 11.17 25.62 -9.08
CA GLU A 49 12.61 25.96 -9.07
C GLU A 49 13.31 25.58 -7.75
N MET A 50 12.90 24.45 -7.16
CA MET A 50 13.51 23.88 -5.95
C MET A 50 14.32 22.61 -6.30
N PRO A 51 15.47 22.72 -6.99
CA PRO A 51 16.17 21.58 -7.58
C PRO A 51 16.67 20.58 -6.54
N MET A 52 17.14 21.05 -5.37
CA MET A 52 17.57 20.15 -4.29
C MET A 52 16.41 19.35 -3.69
N VAL A 53 15.21 19.93 -3.61
CA VAL A 53 14.03 19.23 -3.11
C VAL A 53 13.56 18.19 -4.12
N ALA A 54 13.49 18.55 -5.41
CA ALA A 54 13.19 17.60 -6.48
C ALA A 54 14.19 16.42 -6.50
N TYR A 55 15.48 16.70 -6.27
CA TYR A 55 16.50 15.67 -6.15
C TYR A 55 16.24 14.73 -4.98
N PHE A 56 16.00 15.23 -3.76
CA PHE A 56 15.72 14.37 -2.60
C PHE A 56 14.44 13.55 -2.77
N LEU A 57 13.40 14.12 -3.38
CA LEU A 57 12.17 13.39 -3.68
C LEU A 57 12.42 12.30 -4.73
N SER A 58 13.28 12.55 -5.71
CA SER A 58 13.68 11.53 -6.68
C SER A 58 14.47 10.39 -6.04
N LEU A 59 15.33 10.68 -5.06
CA LEU A 59 16.01 9.65 -4.26
C LEU A 59 15.01 8.84 -3.43
N ALA A 60 14.08 9.51 -2.73
CA ALA A 60 13.07 8.86 -1.92
C ALA A 60 12.18 7.92 -2.76
N ARG A 61 11.82 8.32 -3.98
CA ARG A 61 11.10 7.47 -4.93
C ARG A 61 11.87 6.18 -5.23
N VAL A 62 13.13 6.31 -5.62
CA VAL A 62 13.96 5.14 -6.00
C VAL A 62 14.11 4.18 -4.83
N GLU A 63 14.37 4.69 -3.63
CA GLU A 63 14.48 3.87 -2.42
C GLU A 63 13.17 3.14 -2.10
N ALA A 64 12.04 3.84 -2.23
CA ALA A 64 10.73 3.26 -1.98
C ALA A 64 10.34 2.19 -3.03
N GLU A 65 10.69 2.39 -4.31
CA GLU A 65 10.54 1.37 -5.36
C GLU A 65 11.37 0.13 -5.09
N MET A 66 12.63 0.31 -4.67
CA MET A 66 13.50 -0.79 -4.26
C MET A 66 12.88 -1.56 -3.09
N ARG A 67 12.43 -0.82 -2.06
CA ARG A 67 11.83 -1.42 -0.87
C ARG A 67 10.54 -2.18 -1.17
N SER A 68 9.68 -1.62 -2.02
CA SER A 68 8.45 -2.29 -2.45
C SER A 68 8.73 -3.61 -3.17
N ARG A 69 9.76 -3.64 -4.03
CA ARG A 69 10.20 -4.85 -4.74
C ARG A 69 10.83 -5.90 -3.83
N GLU A 70 11.59 -5.50 -2.82
CA GLU A 70 12.16 -6.42 -1.83
C GLU A 70 11.08 -7.12 -1.00
N LEU A 71 9.99 -6.42 -0.69
CA LEU A 71 8.92 -6.91 0.15
C LEU A 71 7.83 -7.65 -0.65
N GLY A 72 7.59 -7.25 -1.90
CA GLY A 72 6.62 -7.87 -2.81
C GLY A 72 7.21 -8.94 -3.73
N GLY A 73 8.52 -8.90 -3.99
CA GLY A 73 9.25 -9.89 -4.77
C GLY A 73 9.70 -11.03 -3.86
N ALA A 74 9.36 -12.26 -4.22
CA ALA A 74 9.68 -13.46 -3.43
C ALA A 74 11.14 -13.46 -2.92
N HIS A 75 11.32 -13.83 -1.65
CA HIS A 75 12.62 -14.04 -1.03
C HIS A 75 13.44 -15.05 -1.84
N ILE A 76 14.44 -14.60 -2.60
CA ILE A 76 15.40 -15.48 -3.28
C ILE A 76 16.56 -15.73 -2.30
N PRO A 77 16.60 -16.89 -1.60
CA PRO A 77 17.75 -17.21 -0.78
C PRO A 77 18.97 -17.35 -1.69
N ARG A 78 20.04 -16.60 -1.41
CA ARG A 78 21.34 -16.86 -2.00
C ARG A 78 22.11 -17.80 -1.07
N GLU A 79 22.30 -19.03 -1.53
CA GLU A 79 23.18 -20.00 -0.86
C GLU A 79 24.63 -19.49 -0.89
N LYS A 80 25.35 -19.75 0.20
CA LYS A 80 26.74 -19.32 0.45
C LYS A 80 27.74 -20.22 -0.26
#